data_AF-A0A1R0G5V9-F1
#
_entry.id   AF-A0A1R0G5V9-F1
#
_cell.length_a   1.000
_cell.length_b   1.000
_cell.length_c   1.000
_cell.angle_alpha   90.00
_cell.angle_beta   90.00
_cell.angle_gamma   90.00
#
_symmetry.space_group_name_H-M   'P 1'
#
loop_
_entity.id
_entity.type
_entity.pdbx_description
1 polymer ?
#
loop_
_entity_poly.entity_id
_entity_poly.type
_entity_poly.pdbx_seq_one_letter_code
_entity_poly.pdbx_strand_id
1 'polypeptide(L)'
;MKFITEQIRLKNAFAENPIVGTLGNTACKLDPFEIHDGENKAENTTRSYLQFYAQNEYTNNIPTELIFLHSVTMNEETQEFYFLASYKGRTDPDGSVVVHAVYEDKAEKELLIRYFNLKDGSKDTTRRIGNVDYRDAISAYCFGSEDLDCKCFYDFAHHPAFEEAVALHALLKY
;
A
#
# COMPACT_ATOMS: atom_id res chain seq x y z
N MET A 1 -13.92 10.53 -32.46
CA MET A 1 -15.07 10.44 -31.54
C MET A 1 -15.18 9.09 -30.79
N LYS A 2 -14.17 8.19 -30.83
CA LYS A 2 -14.15 6.94 -30.03
C LYS A 2 -13.45 7.09 -28.65
N PHE A 3 -12.41 7.92 -28.57
CA PHE A 3 -11.62 8.15 -27.36
C PHE A 3 -12.40 8.76 -26.17
N ILE A 4 -13.33 9.67 -26.46
CA ILE A 4 -14.14 10.33 -25.42
C ILE A 4 -15.13 9.32 -24.82
N THR A 5 -15.68 8.43 -25.64
CA THR A 5 -16.62 7.39 -25.20
C THR A 5 -15.93 6.35 -24.32
N GLU A 6 -14.67 5.97 -24.63
CA GLU A 6 -13.86 5.04 -23.81
C GLU A 6 -13.56 5.62 -22.42
N GLN A 7 -13.17 6.91 -22.34
CA GLN A 7 -12.86 7.56 -21.07
C GLN A 7 -14.10 7.83 -20.21
N ILE A 8 -15.24 8.11 -20.82
CA ILE A 8 -16.53 8.23 -20.11
C ILE A 8 -16.99 6.85 -19.61
N ARG A 9 -16.75 5.78 -20.37
CA ARG A 9 -17.05 4.40 -19.96
C ARG A 9 -16.20 3.97 -18.77
N LEU A 10 -14.93 4.34 -18.74
CA LEU A 10 -14.04 4.09 -17.60
C LEU A 10 -14.44 4.94 -16.39
N LYS A 11 -14.72 6.24 -16.55
CA LYS A 11 -15.22 7.08 -15.45
C LYS A 11 -16.53 6.58 -14.84
N ASN A 12 -17.46 6.09 -15.65
CA ASN A 12 -18.73 5.54 -15.17
C ASN A 12 -18.60 4.10 -14.63
N ALA A 13 -17.53 3.36 -14.95
CA ALA A 13 -17.25 2.06 -14.33
C ALA A 13 -16.71 2.19 -12.88
N PHE A 14 -16.19 3.37 -12.52
CA PHE A 14 -15.77 3.68 -11.14
C PHE A 14 -16.89 4.25 -10.27
N ALA A 15 -18.08 4.46 -10.84
CA ALA A 15 -19.28 4.83 -10.11
C ALA A 15 -20.28 3.66 -10.21
N GLU A 16 -20.22 2.72 -9.26
CA GLU A 16 -21.40 2.10 -8.62
C GLU A 16 -21.15 0.75 -7.94
N ASN A 17 -19.95 0.17 -7.96
CA ASN A 17 -19.57 -0.86 -6.98
C ASN A 17 -18.06 -0.83 -6.73
N PRO A 18 -17.59 -0.76 -5.47
CA PRO A 18 -16.18 -1.00 -5.20
C PRO A 18 -15.86 -2.42 -5.70
N ILE A 19 -14.81 -2.56 -6.53
CA ILE A 19 -14.32 -3.90 -6.86
C ILE A 19 -13.81 -4.48 -5.53
N VAL A 20 -14.57 -5.41 -4.96
CA VAL A 20 -14.26 -6.02 -3.67
C VAL A 20 -13.24 -7.12 -3.92
N GLY A 21 -12.00 -6.88 -3.49
CA GLY A 21 -10.98 -7.91 -3.39
C GLY A 21 -11.05 -8.63 -2.04
N THR A 22 -10.60 -9.88 -2.01
CA THR A 22 -10.45 -10.63 -0.75
C THR A 22 -9.07 -10.35 -0.18
N LEU A 23 -9.02 -9.82 1.04
CA LEU A 23 -7.78 -9.62 1.78
C LEU A 23 -7.12 -10.98 2.05
N GLY A 24 -5.81 -11.08 1.84
CA GLY A 24 -5.04 -12.30 2.08
C GLY A 24 -3.64 -11.99 2.60
N ASN A 25 -2.95 -13.03 3.06
CA ASN A 25 -1.60 -12.94 3.62
C ASN A 25 -0.54 -13.69 2.80
N THR A 26 -0.83 -13.94 1.52
CA THR A 26 0.11 -14.66 0.65
C THR A 26 1.17 -13.69 0.16
N ALA A 27 2.42 -13.90 0.59
CA ALA A 27 3.55 -13.06 0.19
C ALA A 27 3.82 -13.13 -1.32
N CYS A 28 4.33 -12.02 -1.87
CA CYS A 28 4.84 -12.00 -3.24
C CYS A 28 6.09 -12.88 -3.33
N LYS A 29 6.21 -13.68 -4.40
CA LYS A 29 7.41 -14.50 -4.67
C LYS A 29 8.63 -13.68 -5.08
N LEU A 30 8.39 -12.48 -5.60
CA LEU A 30 9.43 -11.55 -6.04
C LEU A 30 9.50 -10.38 -5.07
N ASP A 31 10.71 -10.00 -4.67
CA ASP A 31 10.93 -8.75 -3.94
C ASP A 31 10.88 -7.58 -4.94
N PRO A 32 9.97 -6.61 -4.78
CA PRO A 32 9.90 -5.45 -5.66
C PRO A 32 11.22 -4.68 -5.82
N PHE A 33 12.13 -4.72 -4.84
CA PHE A 33 13.43 -4.03 -4.91
C PHE A 33 14.53 -4.84 -5.59
N GLU A 34 14.39 -6.16 -5.72
CA GLU A 34 15.43 -7.05 -6.25
C GLU A 34 15.23 -7.44 -7.73
N ILE A 35 14.16 -7.00 -8.40
CA ILE A 35 13.87 -7.38 -9.79
C ILE A 35 14.94 -6.84 -10.75
N HIS A 36 15.64 -7.77 -11.39
CA HIS A 36 16.85 -7.58 -12.19
C HIS A 36 16.63 -7.02 -13.60
N ASP A 37 15.97 -5.87 -13.72
CA ASP A 37 15.88 -5.17 -15.01
C ASP A 37 16.51 -3.76 -14.89
N GLY A 38 17.85 -3.77 -14.73
CA GLY A 38 18.68 -2.58 -14.54
C GLY A 38 18.64 -2.02 -13.11
N GLU A 39 19.81 -1.94 -12.48
CA GLU A 39 20.13 -1.28 -11.19
C GLU A 39 18.93 -0.75 -10.37
N ASN A 40 18.44 -1.53 -9.40
CA ASN A 40 17.55 -1.12 -8.30
C ASN A 40 16.46 -0.08 -8.67
N LYS A 41 15.86 -0.17 -9.86
CA LYS A 41 15.00 0.88 -10.41
C LYS A 41 13.80 1.16 -9.50
N ALA A 42 13.20 0.12 -8.94
CA ALA A 42 12.07 0.24 -8.02
C ALA A 42 12.47 0.91 -6.69
N GLU A 43 13.59 0.49 -6.09
CA GLU A 43 14.08 1.07 -4.84
C GLU A 43 14.46 2.55 -5.02
N ASN A 44 15.18 2.89 -6.10
CA ASN A 44 15.57 4.26 -6.43
C ASN A 44 14.34 5.16 -6.70
N THR A 45 13.34 4.62 -7.40
CA THR A 45 12.07 5.31 -7.65
C THR A 45 11.31 5.54 -6.35
N THR A 46 11.22 4.52 -5.50
CA THR A 46 10.59 4.60 -4.17
C THR A 46 11.26 5.68 -3.33
N ARG A 47 12.61 5.71 -3.31
CA ARG A 47 13.38 6.73 -2.60
C ARG A 47 13.06 8.14 -3.11
N SER A 48 12.92 8.30 -4.43
CA SER A 48 12.56 9.58 -5.05
C SER A 48 11.17 10.06 -4.62
N TYR A 49 10.19 9.13 -4.53
CA TYR A 49 8.86 9.44 -4.01
C TYR A 49 8.89 9.84 -2.53
N LEU A 50 9.61 9.09 -1.69
CA LEU A 50 9.76 9.42 -0.27
C LEU A 50 10.37 10.82 -0.09
N GLN A 51 11.41 11.17 -0.85
CA GLN A 51 12.00 12.51 -0.82
C GLN A 51 11.04 13.62 -1.26
N PHE A 52 10.26 13.35 -2.30
CA PHE A 52 9.29 14.30 -2.84
C PHE A 52 8.19 14.65 -1.81
N TYR A 53 7.60 13.63 -1.18
CA TYR A 53 6.50 13.84 -0.23
C TYR A 53 6.97 14.43 1.11
N ALA A 54 8.21 14.17 1.50
CA ALA A 54 8.74 14.61 2.77
C ALA A 54 9.36 16.04 2.75
N GLN A 55 9.06 16.84 1.73
CA GLN A 55 9.37 18.28 1.64
C GLN A 55 10.82 18.68 2.00
N ASN A 56 11.81 18.10 1.31
CA ASN A 56 13.24 18.51 1.27
C ASN A 56 14.12 18.27 2.51
N GLU A 57 13.66 17.59 3.57
CA GLU A 57 14.51 17.37 4.77
C GLU A 57 15.35 16.08 4.75
N TYR A 58 15.30 15.29 3.67
CA TYR A 58 15.76 13.90 3.70
C TYR A 58 16.89 13.63 2.71
N THR A 59 18.02 13.19 3.25
CA THR A 59 19.19 12.78 2.45
C THR A 59 18.98 11.38 1.87
N ASN A 60 19.54 11.13 0.69
CA ASN A 60 19.52 9.84 0.00
C ASN A 60 20.25 8.70 0.74
N ASN A 61 20.88 8.99 1.88
CA ASN A 61 21.70 8.04 2.63
C ASN A 61 20.92 7.23 3.67
N ILE A 62 19.65 7.56 3.92
CA ILE A 62 18.82 6.79 4.85
C ILE A 62 18.33 5.52 4.13
N PRO A 63 18.55 4.31 4.68
CA PRO A 63 18.03 3.09 4.09
C PRO A 63 16.51 3.11 3.98
N THR A 64 15.99 2.65 2.84
CA THR A 64 14.57 2.39 2.66
C THR A 64 14.23 1.03 3.27
N GLU A 65 13.13 0.97 4.01
CA GLU A 65 12.52 -0.25 4.50
C GLU A 65 11.28 -0.54 3.67
N LEU A 66 11.11 -1.81 3.26
CA LEU A 66 9.95 -2.29 2.53
C LEU A 66 9.25 -3.37 3.37
N ILE A 67 8.06 -3.06 3.85
CA ILE A 67 7.29 -3.92 4.75
C ILE A 67 6.15 -4.51 3.94
N PHE A 68 6.07 -5.83 3.83
CA PHE A 68 4.89 -6.47 3.26
C PHE A 68 3.67 -6.23 4.16
N LEU A 69 2.60 -5.71 3.58
CA LEU A 69 1.34 -5.50 4.27
C LEU A 69 0.42 -6.69 4.05
N HIS A 70 -0.05 -6.86 2.82
CA HIS A 70 -1.00 -7.91 2.49
C HIS A 70 -1.06 -8.17 0.99
N SER A 71 -1.74 -9.26 0.61
CA SER A 71 -2.18 -9.48 -0.75
C SER A 71 -3.68 -9.25 -0.89
N VAL A 72 -4.15 -9.01 -2.10
CA VAL A 72 -5.57 -8.95 -2.43
C VAL A 72 -5.83 -9.83 -3.64
N THR A 73 -6.77 -10.76 -3.52
CA THR A 73 -7.25 -11.55 -4.66
C THR A 73 -8.46 -10.84 -5.28
N MET A 74 -8.32 -10.44 -6.53
CA MET A 74 -9.34 -9.77 -7.33
C MET A 74 -9.96 -10.78 -8.30
N ASN A 75 -11.28 -10.98 -8.23
CA ASN A 75 -12.06 -11.84 -9.15
C ASN A 75 -11.46 -13.24 -9.39
N GLU A 76 -10.81 -13.84 -8.39
CA GLU A 76 -10.18 -15.18 -8.43
C GLU A 76 -9.01 -15.37 -9.43
N GLU A 77 -8.63 -14.35 -10.20
CA GLU A 77 -7.62 -14.48 -11.26
C GLU A 77 -6.37 -13.61 -11.04
N THR A 78 -6.53 -12.44 -10.43
CA THR A 78 -5.43 -11.48 -10.24
C THR A 78 -5.10 -11.35 -8.77
N GLN A 79 -3.82 -11.48 -8.45
CA GLN A 79 -3.30 -11.23 -7.12
C GLN A 79 -2.48 -9.94 -7.11
N GLU A 80 -2.91 -9.01 -6.26
CA GLU A 80 -2.23 -7.74 -6.01
C GLU A 80 -1.47 -7.83 -4.68
N PHE A 81 -0.29 -7.20 -4.60
CA PHE A 81 0.56 -7.20 -3.41
C PHE A 81 0.83 -5.77 -2.96
N TYR A 82 0.67 -5.53 -1.66
CA TYR A 82 0.81 -4.21 -1.06
C TYR A 82 1.95 -4.22 -0.05
N PHE A 83 2.81 -3.22 -0.17
CA PHE A 83 3.95 -3.01 0.73
C PHE A 83 3.93 -1.56 1.22
N LEU A 84 4.39 -1.34 2.44
CA LEU A 84 4.71 -0.02 2.94
C LEU A 84 6.20 0.22 2.75
N ALA A 85 6.54 1.25 1.97
CA ALA A 85 7.87 1.79 1.92
C ALA A 85 7.98 3.00 2.86
N SER A 86 9.00 2.98 3.73
CA SER A 86 9.35 4.09 4.60
C SER A 86 10.85 4.17 4.79
N TYR A 87 11.34 5.26 5.34
CA TYR A 87 12.73 5.30 5.79
C TYR A 87 12.88 4.54 7.10
N LYS A 88 13.90 3.68 7.19
CA LYS A 88 14.13 2.85 8.37
C LYS A 88 14.18 3.69 9.66
N GLY A 89 13.44 3.25 10.67
CA GLY A 89 13.38 3.89 11.99
C GLY A 89 12.52 5.16 12.08
N ARG A 90 11.74 5.47 11.04
CA ARG A 90 10.74 6.54 11.09
C ARG A 90 9.41 6.03 11.63
N THR A 91 8.73 6.90 12.38
CA THR A 91 7.41 6.62 12.98
C THR A 91 6.33 7.57 12.47
N ASP A 92 6.62 8.26 11.36
CA ASP A 92 5.71 9.18 10.70
C ASP A 92 5.00 8.48 9.52
N PRO A 93 3.72 8.13 9.66
CA PRO A 93 2.95 7.51 8.58
C PRO A 93 2.85 8.44 7.37
N ASP A 94 2.86 9.75 7.58
CA ASP A 94 2.57 10.74 6.56
C ASP A 94 3.69 10.90 5.52
N GLY A 95 4.91 10.53 5.88
CA GLY A 95 6.06 10.48 4.98
C GLY A 95 6.24 9.15 4.25
N SER A 96 5.31 8.20 4.39
CA SER A 96 5.45 6.84 3.85
C SER A 96 4.67 6.65 2.54
N VAL A 97 5.10 5.67 1.73
CA VAL A 97 4.53 5.39 0.41
C VAL A 97 4.09 3.94 0.34
N VAL A 98 2.91 3.67 -0.19
CA VAL A 98 2.46 2.32 -0.52
C VAL A 98 3.02 1.93 -1.89
N VAL A 99 3.77 0.83 -1.92
CA VAL A 99 4.21 0.16 -3.14
C VAL A 99 3.22 -0.94 -3.47
N HIS A 100 2.60 -0.85 -4.64
CA HIS A 100 1.64 -1.83 -5.13
C HIS A 100 2.26 -2.57 -6.30
N ALA A 101 2.32 -3.90 -6.19
CA ALA A 101 2.88 -4.76 -7.21
C ALA A 101 1.85 -5.78 -7.71
N VAL A 102 1.90 -6.06 -9.01
CA VAL A 102 1.12 -7.12 -9.67
C VAL A 102 2.05 -7.86 -10.60
N TYR A 103 1.93 -9.18 -10.70
CA TYR A 103 2.64 -9.93 -11.73
C TYR A 103 2.22 -9.46 -13.12
N GLU A 104 3.19 -9.27 -14.02
CA GLU A 104 2.89 -8.88 -15.40
C GLU A 104 2.09 -9.99 -16.13
N ASP A 105 2.40 -11.25 -15.81
CA ASP A 105 1.72 -12.42 -16.36
C ASP A 105 1.68 -13.60 -15.37
N LYS A 106 1.11 -14.73 -15.81
CA LYS A 106 1.00 -15.98 -15.02
C LYS A 106 2.34 -16.71 -14.84
N ALA A 107 3.42 -16.29 -15.51
CA ALA A 107 4.74 -16.87 -15.31
C ALA A 107 5.42 -16.29 -14.05
N GLU A 108 4.92 -15.17 -13.52
CA GLU A 108 5.32 -14.58 -12.25
C GLU A 108 6.83 -14.26 -12.18
N LYS A 109 7.39 -13.78 -13.30
CA LYS A 109 8.82 -13.44 -13.43
C LYS A 109 9.11 -11.94 -13.32
N GLU A 110 8.11 -11.11 -13.55
CA GLU A 110 8.21 -9.66 -13.56
C GLU A 110 7.05 -9.04 -12.79
N LEU A 111 7.27 -7.85 -12.23
CA LEU A 111 6.25 -7.06 -11.52
C LEU A 111 5.99 -5.73 -12.22
N LEU A 112 4.71 -5.40 -12.35
CA LEU A 112 4.25 -4.05 -12.60
C LEU A 112 4.07 -3.33 -11.26
N ILE A 113 4.82 -2.24 -11.05
CA ILE A 113 4.84 -1.50 -9.78
C ILE A 113 4.17 -0.13 -9.92
N ARG A 114 3.33 0.21 -8.96
CA ARG A 114 2.70 1.53 -8.78
C ARG A 114 2.95 2.04 -7.37
N TYR A 115 2.93 3.37 -7.22
CA TYR A 115 3.20 4.04 -5.95
C TYR A 115 2.04 4.94 -5.57
N PHE A 116 1.68 4.94 -4.30
CA PHE A 116 0.65 5.81 -3.75
C PHE A 116 1.15 6.43 -2.44
N ASN A 117 0.93 7.72 -2.25
CA ASN A 117 1.21 8.33 -0.95
C ASN A 117 0.25 7.74 0.10
N LEU A 118 0.76 7.41 1.28
CA LEU A 118 -0.09 7.01 2.40
C LEU A 118 -0.95 8.19 2.89
N LYS A 119 -0.40 9.42 2.89
CA LYS A 119 -1.07 10.68 3.24
C LYS A 119 -1.22 11.57 2.01
N ASP A 120 -2.20 11.34 1.14
CA ASP A 120 -3.05 12.45 0.68
C ASP A 120 -4.24 12.09 -0.24
N GLY A 121 -5.32 12.84 -0.04
CA GLY A 121 -5.84 13.71 -1.11
C GLY A 121 -6.87 13.16 -2.11
N SER A 122 -7.90 12.44 -1.66
CA SER A 122 -9.21 12.30 -2.35
C SER A 122 -9.42 11.33 -3.52
N LYS A 123 -8.43 10.59 -4.07
CA LYS A 123 -8.74 9.65 -5.20
C LYS A 123 -8.06 8.28 -5.20
N ASP A 124 -6.80 8.16 -4.82
CA ASP A 124 -6.03 6.95 -5.20
C ASP A 124 -6.02 5.82 -4.14
N THR A 125 -6.24 6.16 -2.87
CA THR A 125 -6.30 5.21 -1.73
C THR A 125 -7.67 5.17 -1.07
N THR A 126 -8.76 5.42 -1.82
CA THR A 126 -10.17 5.34 -1.35
C THR A 126 -10.62 3.93 -0.92
N ARG A 127 -9.65 3.04 -0.66
CA ARG A 127 -9.83 1.66 -0.22
C ARG A 127 -10.17 1.63 1.26
N ARG A 128 -10.99 0.65 1.64
CA ARG A 128 -11.39 0.40 3.03
C ARG A 128 -11.18 -1.08 3.35
N ILE A 129 -10.93 -1.37 4.62
CA ILE A 129 -10.96 -2.71 5.19
C ILE A 129 -12.09 -2.72 6.20
N GLY A 130 -13.19 -3.41 5.88
CA GLY A 130 -14.44 -3.23 6.61
C GLY A 130 -14.89 -1.77 6.58
N ASN A 131 -15.09 -1.16 7.76
CA ASN A 131 -15.45 0.25 7.89
C ASN A 131 -14.24 1.18 8.11
N VAL A 132 -13.01 0.67 8.08
CA VAL A 132 -11.81 1.45 8.36
C VAL A 132 -11.14 1.89 7.06
N ASP A 133 -10.71 3.15 6.99
CA ASP A 133 -9.94 3.65 5.85
C ASP A 133 -8.57 2.97 5.81
N TYR A 134 -8.15 2.56 4.61
CA TYR A 134 -6.94 1.75 4.44
C TYR A 134 -5.68 2.44 4.99
N ARG A 135 -5.60 3.76 4.83
CA ARG A 135 -4.55 4.60 5.42
C ARG A 135 -4.47 4.42 6.93
N ASP A 136 -5.61 4.52 7.62
CA ASP A 136 -5.67 4.51 9.07
C ASP A 136 -5.36 3.10 9.60
N ALA A 137 -5.81 2.06 8.90
CA ALA A 137 -5.45 0.67 9.18
C ALA A 137 -3.94 0.44 9.09
N ILE A 138 -3.28 0.84 8.00
CA ILE A 138 -1.82 0.72 7.86
C ILE A 138 -1.11 1.55 8.93
N SER A 139 -1.59 2.77 9.18
CA SER A 139 -0.95 3.67 10.14
C SER A 139 -0.96 3.09 11.55
N ALA A 140 -2.11 2.57 11.98
CA ALA A 140 -2.26 1.91 13.27
C ALA A 140 -1.40 0.64 13.37
N TYR A 141 -1.36 -0.19 12.34
CA TYR A 141 -0.54 -1.41 12.34
C TYR A 141 0.96 -1.13 12.37
N CYS A 142 1.45 -0.24 11.49
CA CYS A 142 2.88 -0.01 11.33
C CYS A 142 3.45 0.99 12.33
N PHE A 143 2.62 1.87 12.91
CA PHE A 143 3.09 2.99 13.73
C PHE A 143 2.32 3.18 15.04
N GLY A 144 1.39 2.28 15.37
CA GLY A 144 0.71 2.23 16.66
C GLY A 144 1.53 1.58 17.77
N SER A 145 1.07 1.70 19.02
CA SER A 145 1.62 0.93 20.13
C SER A 145 1.26 -0.55 19.96
N GLU A 146 2.22 -1.44 20.21
CA GLU A 146 2.21 -2.88 19.92
C GLU A 146 1.19 -3.71 20.74
N ASP A 147 -0.02 -3.22 20.97
CA ASP A 147 -0.90 -3.76 22.01
C ASP A 147 -1.68 -5.03 21.61
N LEU A 148 -1.65 -5.45 20.33
CA LEU A 148 -2.46 -6.57 19.83
C LEU A 148 -1.70 -7.88 19.53
N ASP A 149 -0.37 -7.94 19.75
CA ASP A 149 0.48 -9.12 19.46
C ASP A 149 0.17 -9.80 18.10
N CYS A 150 -0.13 -8.99 17.08
CA CYS A 150 -0.44 -9.47 15.75
C CYS A 150 0.85 -9.71 14.97
N LYS A 151 0.98 -10.90 14.35
CA LYS A 151 2.22 -11.28 13.63
C LYS A 151 2.31 -10.67 12.23
N CYS A 152 1.17 -10.26 11.67
CA CYS A 152 1.07 -9.64 10.36
C CYS A 152 -0.14 -8.72 10.27
N PHE A 153 -0.19 -7.89 9.22
CA PHE A 153 -1.30 -6.98 8.98
C PHE A 153 -2.62 -7.73 8.76
N TYR A 154 -2.58 -8.93 8.14
CA TYR A 154 -3.78 -9.75 7.95
C TYR A 154 -4.40 -10.15 9.29
N ASP A 155 -3.59 -10.59 10.27
CA ASP A 155 -4.06 -10.95 11.61
C ASP A 155 -4.66 -9.71 12.30
N PHE A 156 -4.00 -8.56 12.18
CA PHE A 156 -4.48 -7.29 12.71
C PHE A 156 -5.84 -6.90 12.12
N ALA A 157 -6.00 -6.98 10.80
CA ALA A 157 -7.24 -6.65 10.08
C ALA A 157 -8.42 -7.58 10.40
N HIS A 158 -8.15 -8.81 10.87
CA HIS A 158 -9.17 -9.77 11.27
C HIS A 158 -9.34 -9.87 12.80
N HIS A 159 -8.57 -9.09 13.57
CA HIS A 159 -8.66 -9.10 15.02
C HIS A 159 -10.01 -8.53 15.49
N PRO A 160 -10.68 -9.09 16.51
CA PRO A 160 -11.96 -8.58 17.00
C PRO A 160 -11.93 -7.11 17.44
N ALA A 161 -10.77 -6.63 17.90
CA ALA A 161 -10.55 -5.25 18.32
C ALA A 161 -9.94 -4.35 17.21
N PHE A 162 -9.94 -4.79 15.95
CA PHE A 162 -9.32 -4.05 14.83
C PHE A 162 -9.80 -2.59 14.74
N GLU A 163 -11.12 -2.37 14.64
CA GLU A 163 -11.68 -1.02 14.47
C GLU A 163 -11.38 -0.14 15.69
N GLU A 164 -11.45 -0.70 16.91
CA GLU A 164 -11.13 0.00 18.16
C GLU A 164 -9.66 0.40 18.23
N ALA A 165 -8.75 -0.51 17.87
CA ALA A 165 -7.32 -0.24 17.88
C ALA A 165 -6.93 0.85 16.86
N VAL A 166 -7.55 0.85 15.68
CA VAL A 166 -7.33 1.90 14.69
C VAL A 166 -7.85 3.25 15.19
N ALA A 167 -9.06 3.27 15.77
CA ALA A 167 -9.63 4.49 16.34
C ALA A 167 -8.78 5.05 17.49
N LEU A 168 -8.27 4.19 18.36
CA LEU A 168 -7.38 4.58 19.46
C LEU A 168 -6.07 5.19 18.94
N HIS A 169 -5.45 4.55 17.94
CA HIS A 169 -4.25 5.09 17.31
C HIS A 169 -4.48 6.49 16.74
N ALA A 170 -5.60 6.70 16.04
CA ALA A 170 -5.97 7.99 15.49
C ALA A 170 -6.10 9.07 16.59
N LEU A 171 -6.71 8.74 17.74
CA LEU A 171 -6.85 9.67 18.88
C LEU A 171 -5.51 10.05 19.55
N LEU A 172 -4.49 9.19 19.46
CA LEU A 172 -3.19 9.44 20.10
C LEU A 172 -2.21 10.22 19.20
N LYS A 173 -2.46 10.24 17.89
CA LYS A 173 -1.59 10.86 16.87
C LYS A 173 -2.16 12.17 16.30
N TYR A 174 -3.41 12.51 16.60
CA TYR A 174 -4.10 13.77 16.25
C TYR A 174 -4.53 14.55 17.50
#